data_AF-A4HFK3-F1
#
_entry.id   AF-A4HFK3-F1
#
_cell.length_a   1.000
_cell.length_b   1.000
_cell.length_c   1.000
_cell.angle_alpha   90.00
_cell.angle_beta   90.00
_cell.angle_gamma   90.00
#
_symmetry.space_group_name_H-M   'P 1'
#
loop_
_entity.id
_entity.type
_entity.pdbx_description
1 polymer ?
#
loop_
_entity_poly.entity_id
_entity_poly.type
_entity_poly.pdbx_seq_one_letter_code
_entity_poly.pdbx_strand_id
1 'polypeptide(L)'
;MNSCVVMEAHLHDVLLASLRRDMERHQRLAQRNLAPRDFLLKVNGVQLQSNVSARSRKGHWDRPDTTPLQLSGSTVLHGEAWSSLVLTTLLSVLQELASDAQREPNAAASQSAASSAVSVLRSVGGIEMRHCRLQARHLCTDDRGATGNVSLADIVVFPQLLWNSTAEAVLPPAYVCLATLDLECNELGDAGLRLLCSGLLANLRGLRRLLLASNNITSAGLLFLADTAQSQNGCELPPRLETIGLTNNPVGTHACGGIDAHSSEDAWCDAFRTLASHLSPTLRRVHLNHAGLSTHEVFSVLHTLLECVAQHPEQCVFDTVYLRENQLADKAEVLRLLRSKAEDLAWLDTFVQRHVSM
;
A
#
# COMPACT_ATOMS: atom_id res chain seq x y z
N MET A 1 12.80 -3.83 -34.54
CA MET A 1 12.86 -3.91 -33.06
C MET A 1 11.49 -4.35 -32.55
N ASN A 2 11.41 -5.37 -31.70
CA ASN A 2 10.14 -5.86 -31.16
C ASN A 2 9.40 -4.75 -30.40
N SER A 3 8.08 -4.66 -30.57
CA SER A 3 7.21 -3.67 -29.89
C SER A 3 7.40 -3.69 -28.36
N CYS A 4 7.63 -4.88 -27.78
CA CYS A 4 7.90 -5.07 -26.35
C CYS A 4 9.16 -4.34 -25.86
N VAL A 5 10.28 -4.48 -26.59
CA VAL A 5 11.57 -3.86 -26.24
C VAL A 5 11.49 -2.33 -26.29
N VAL A 6 10.75 -1.78 -27.27
CA VAL A 6 10.53 -0.33 -27.37
C VAL A 6 9.69 0.18 -26.20
N MET A 7 8.68 -0.59 -25.79
CA MET A 7 7.84 -0.22 -24.66
C MET A 7 8.59 -0.32 -23.32
N GLU A 8 9.40 -1.34 -23.12
CA GLU A 8 10.30 -1.49 -21.97
C GLU A 8 11.23 -0.28 -21.84
N ALA A 9 11.90 0.11 -22.93
CA ALA A 9 12.77 1.29 -22.94
C ALA A 9 12.01 2.59 -22.61
N HIS A 10 10.83 2.78 -23.21
CA HIS A 10 10.00 3.96 -22.90
C HIS A 10 9.52 3.98 -21.45
N LEU A 11 9.12 2.83 -20.90
CA LEU A 11 8.70 2.73 -19.51
C LEU A 11 9.86 3.02 -18.57
N HIS A 12 11.04 2.46 -18.86
CA HIS A 12 12.27 2.71 -18.12
C HIS A 12 12.59 4.20 -18.07
N ASP A 13 12.62 4.86 -19.23
CA ASP A 13 12.90 6.30 -19.30
C ASP A 13 11.86 7.14 -18.55
N VAL A 14 10.58 6.77 -18.63
CA VAL A 14 9.49 7.48 -17.95
C VAL A 14 9.60 7.31 -16.43
N LEU A 15 9.85 6.09 -15.95
CA LEU A 15 10.04 5.78 -14.53
C LEU A 15 11.28 6.50 -13.98
N LEU A 16 12.43 6.36 -14.62
CA LEU A 16 13.67 7.02 -14.22
C LEU A 16 13.49 8.54 -14.13
N ALA A 17 12.87 9.15 -15.15
CA ALA A 17 12.61 10.58 -15.15
C ALA A 17 11.60 10.98 -14.05
N SER A 18 10.61 10.14 -13.74
CA SER A 18 9.66 10.40 -12.65
C SER A 18 10.33 10.35 -11.29
N LEU A 19 11.10 9.30 -11.01
CA LEU A 19 11.80 9.15 -9.75
C LEU A 19 12.82 10.25 -9.53
N ARG A 20 13.61 10.63 -10.54
CA ARG A 20 14.53 11.77 -10.44
C ARG A 20 13.81 13.07 -10.07
N ARG A 21 12.66 13.36 -10.71
CA ARG A 21 11.86 14.55 -10.36
C ARG A 21 11.34 14.53 -8.93
N ASP A 22 10.86 13.37 -8.46
CA ASP A 22 10.34 13.22 -7.10
C ASP A 22 11.45 13.37 -6.05
N MET A 23 12.63 12.80 -6.34
CA MET A 23 13.81 12.90 -5.47
C MET A 23 14.35 14.34 -5.41
N GLU A 24 14.46 15.03 -6.55
CA GLU A 24 14.81 16.45 -6.57
C GLU A 24 13.78 17.32 -5.83
N ARG A 25 12.49 17.03 -5.99
CA ARG A 25 11.43 17.74 -5.26
C ARG A 25 11.57 17.52 -3.77
N HIS A 26 11.82 16.29 -3.32
CA HIS A 26 12.04 15.97 -1.93
C HIS A 26 13.26 16.74 -1.38
N GLN A 27 14.37 16.79 -2.11
CA GLN A 27 15.56 17.57 -1.72
C GLN A 27 15.29 19.06 -1.61
N ARG A 28 14.60 19.65 -2.61
CA ARG A 28 14.23 21.07 -2.58
C ARG A 28 13.35 21.40 -1.37
N LEU A 29 12.45 20.49 -0.99
CA LEU A 29 11.62 20.65 0.21
C LEU A 29 12.43 20.44 1.49
N ALA A 30 13.36 19.48 1.52
CA ALA A 30 14.24 19.23 2.65
C ALA A 30 15.16 20.43 2.94
N GLN A 31 15.72 21.05 1.90
CA GLN A 31 16.51 22.29 2.01
C GLN A 31 15.70 23.47 2.59
N ARG A 32 14.38 23.45 2.42
CA ARG A 32 13.46 24.45 2.98
C ARG A 32 12.91 24.05 4.36
N ASN A 33 13.34 22.92 4.92
CA ASN A 33 12.78 22.32 6.12
C ASN A 33 11.25 22.07 6.03
N LEU A 34 10.75 21.83 4.81
CA LEU A 34 9.33 21.59 4.51
C LEU A 34 9.02 20.12 4.21
N ALA A 35 10.03 19.27 4.04
CA ALA A 35 9.83 17.85 3.72
C ALA A 35 9.63 17.00 4.98
N PRO A 36 8.81 15.93 4.90
CA PRO A 36 8.89 14.82 5.84
C PRO A 36 10.31 14.24 5.88
N ARG A 37 10.71 13.67 7.03
CA ARG A 37 12.04 13.06 7.19
C ARG A 37 12.30 11.92 6.21
N ASP A 38 11.24 11.24 5.81
CA ASP A 38 11.31 10.04 5.00
C ASP A 38 10.81 10.32 3.57
N PHE A 39 11.53 9.80 2.59
CA PHE A 39 11.12 9.81 1.19
C PHE A 39 10.03 8.76 0.94
N LEU A 40 9.02 9.12 0.17
CA LEU A 40 7.93 8.23 -0.26
C LEU A 40 8.14 7.91 -1.73
N LEU A 41 8.49 6.65 -2.03
CA LEU A 41 8.63 6.14 -3.38
C LEU A 41 7.24 5.95 -4.00
N LYS A 42 6.91 6.71 -5.06
CA LYS A 42 5.58 6.70 -5.68
C LYS A 42 5.61 6.11 -7.07
N VAL A 43 4.66 5.22 -7.34
CA VAL A 43 4.43 4.60 -8.65
C VAL A 43 2.93 4.60 -8.92
N ASN A 44 2.51 5.29 -9.98
CA ASN A 44 1.12 5.31 -10.43
C ASN A 44 1.01 4.70 -11.83
N GLY A 45 0.42 3.51 -11.94
CA GLY A 45 0.40 2.76 -13.19
C GLY A 45 -0.39 3.45 -14.31
N VAL A 46 -1.48 4.15 -14.00
CA VAL A 46 -2.26 4.91 -15.01
C VAL A 46 -1.45 6.07 -15.58
N GLN A 47 -0.74 6.80 -14.71
CA GLN A 47 0.12 7.90 -15.14
C GLN A 47 1.31 7.38 -15.97
N LEU A 48 1.92 6.26 -15.57
CA LEU A 48 2.98 5.61 -16.34
C LEU A 48 2.50 5.20 -17.73
N GLN A 49 1.38 4.51 -17.82
CA GLN A 49 0.79 4.06 -19.07
C GLN A 49 0.49 5.25 -20.02
N SER A 50 -0.05 6.34 -19.46
CA SER A 50 -0.32 7.58 -20.19
C SER A 50 0.96 8.23 -20.73
N ASN A 51 2.01 8.31 -19.90
CA ASN A 51 3.29 8.89 -20.27
C ASN A 51 4.05 8.06 -21.32
N VAL A 52 4.05 6.73 -21.18
CA VAL A 52 4.63 5.81 -22.16
C VAL A 52 3.93 5.95 -23.51
N SER A 53 2.60 6.02 -23.50
CA SER A 53 1.80 6.24 -24.70
C SER A 53 2.13 7.58 -25.38
N ALA A 54 2.29 8.67 -24.60
CA ALA A 54 2.65 9.98 -25.11
C ALA A 54 4.07 9.98 -25.72
N ARG A 55 5.04 9.33 -25.08
CA ARG A 55 6.42 9.22 -25.57
C ARG A 55 6.50 8.43 -26.87
N SER A 56 5.76 7.34 -26.97
CA SER A 56 5.66 6.55 -28.20
C SER A 56 5.12 7.37 -29.38
N ARG A 57 4.13 8.24 -29.15
CA ARG A 57 3.61 9.16 -30.19
C ARG A 57 4.64 10.21 -30.59
N LYS A 58 5.39 10.78 -29.65
CA LYS A 58 6.40 11.81 -29.95
C LYS A 58 7.51 11.28 -30.88
N GLY A 59 8.01 10.08 -30.61
CA GLY A 59 9.01 9.43 -31.48
C GLY A 59 8.51 9.10 -32.90
N HIS A 60 7.19 9.05 -33.11
CA HIS A 60 6.61 8.90 -34.44
C HIS A 60 6.60 10.22 -35.23
N TRP A 61 6.39 11.37 -34.58
CA TRP A 61 6.37 12.68 -35.25
C TRP A 61 7.75 13.19 -35.64
N ASP A 62 8.81 12.75 -34.97
CA ASP A 62 10.20 13.11 -35.28
C ASP A 62 10.81 12.28 -36.43
N ARG A 63 10.03 11.38 -37.07
CA ARG A 63 10.47 10.62 -38.25
C ARG A 63 10.10 11.34 -39.56
N PRO A 64 11.06 11.59 -40.48
CA PRO A 64 10.83 12.38 -41.68
C PRO A 64 10.05 11.68 -42.81
N ASP A 65 9.69 10.40 -42.66
CA ASP A 65 8.95 9.67 -43.70
C ASP A 65 7.46 9.55 -43.37
N THR A 66 6.66 10.31 -44.11
CA THR A 66 5.20 10.18 -44.19
C THR A 66 4.83 8.89 -44.91
N THR A 67 4.61 7.82 -44.15
CA THR A 67 3.69 6.75 -44.57
C THR A 67 2.75 6.49 -43.41
N PRO A 68 1.43 6.78 -43.53
CA PRO A 68 0.48 6.48 -42.47
C PRO A 68 0.31 4.96 -42.41
N LEU A 69 1.08 4.30 -41.55
CA LEU A 69 0.76 2.95 -41.11
C LEU A 69 -0.61 3.04 -40.43
N GLN A 70 -1.62 2.40 -41.02
CA GLN A 70 -2.90 2.20 -40.36
C GLN A 70 -2.61 1.59 -38.97
N LEU A 71 -2.87 2.38 -37.92
CA LEU A 71 -2.77 2.00 -36.52
C LEU A 71 -3.83 0.93 -36.20
N SER A 72 -3.62 -0.28 -36.72
CA SER A 72 -4.22 -1.49 -36.23
C SER A 72 -3.41 -1.96 -35.03
N GLY A 73 -3.95 -1.75 -33.83
CA GLY A 73 -3.47 -2.34 -32.60
C GLY A 73 -2.46 -1.49 -31.81
N SER A 74 -2.98 -0.61 -30.95
CA SER A 74 -2.27 -0.20 -29.75
C SER A 74 -1.91 -1.46 -28.95
N THR A 75 -0.69 -1.98 -29.08
CA THR A 75 -0.16 -3.04 -28.22
C THR A 75 0.21 -2.46 -26.86
N VAL A 76 -0.77 -1.87 -26.20
CA VAL A 76 -0.75 -1.70 -24.75
C VAL A 76 -0.76 -3.13 -24.22
N LEU A 77 0.30 -3.59 -23.54
CA LEU A 77 0.23 -4.84 -22.80
C LEU A 77 -0.93 -4.72 -21.81
N HIS A 78 -2.04 -5.41 -22.08
CA HIS A 78 -3.20 -5.43 -21.21
C HIS A 78 -3.04 -6.58 -20.20
N GLY A 79 -3.32 -6.31 -18.93
CA GLY A 79 -3.35 -7.34 -17.88
C GLY A 79 -1.98 -7.60 -17.23
N GLU A 80 -1.70 -8.88 -16.93
CA GLU A 80 -0.59 -9.36 -16.09
C GLU A 80 0.80 -8.91 -16.54
N ALA A 81 1.01 -8.83 -17.86
CA ALA A 81 2.29 -8.43 -18.42
C ALA A 81 2.66 -6.98 -18.06
N TRP A 82 1.69 -6.10 -17.84
CA TRP A 82 1.95 -4.73 -17.40
C TRP A 82 2.51 -4.68 -15.97
N SER A 83 1.89 -5.39 -15.04
CA SER A 83 2.27 -5.39 -13.62
C SER A 83 3.68 -5.95 -13.43
N SER A 84 3.98 -7.08 -14.07
CA SER A 84 5.32 -7.69 -14.06
C SER A 84 6.37 -6.81 -14.73
N LEU A 85 6.00 -6.12 -15.81
CA LEU A 85 6.88 -5.18 -16.50
C LEU A 85 7.18 -3.96 -15.62
N VAL A 86 6.19 -3.40 -14.93
CA VAL A 86 6.37 -2.27 -13.99
C VAL A 86 7.31 -2.65 -12.86
N LEU A 87 7.14 -3.82 -12.23
CA LEU A 87 8.01 -4.28 -11.14
C LEU A 87 9.45 -4.50 -11.62
N THR A 88 9.63 -5.22 -12.73
CA THR A 88 10.96 -5.47 -13.30
C THR A 88 11.66 -4.18 -13.69
N THR A 89 10.94 -3.26 -14.33
CA THR A 89 11.52 -1.97 -14.75
C THR A 89 11.83 -1.09 -13.54
N LEU A 90 10.96 -1.06 -12.53
CA LEU A 90 11.21 -0.33 -11.29
C LEU A 90 12.47 -0.84 -10.59
N LEU A 91 12.63 -2.16 -10.46
CA LEU A 91 13.83 -2.75 -9.86
C LEU A 91 15.08 -2.36 -10.65
N SER A 92 15.05 -2.46 -11.99
CA SER A 92 16.16 -2.05 -12.86
C SER A 92 16.53 -0.57 -12.68
N VAL A 93 15.53 0.32 -12.67
CA VAL A 93 15.76 1.76 -12.47
C VAL A 93 16.36 2.05 -11.09
N LEU A 94 15.87 1.38 -10.04
CA LEU A 94 16.42 1.57 -8.70
C LEU A 94 17.86 1.04 -8.60
N GLN A 95 18.19 -0.06 -9.27
CA GLN A 95 19.55 -0.60 -9.37
C GLN A 95 20.49 0.34 -10.17
N GLU A 96 20.01 0.96 -11.25
CA GLU A 96 20.75 1.98 -12.00
C GLU A 96 21.06 3.19 -11.10
N LEU A 97 20.04 3.76 -10.46
CA LEU A 97 20.21 4.88 -9.53
C LEU A 97 21.16 4.54 -8.38
N ALA A 98 21.15 3.29 -7.92
CA ALA A 98 22.05 2.80 -6.90
C ALA A 98 23.49 2.57 -7.39
N SER A 99 23.68 2.21 -8.66
CA SER A 99 24.99 1.98 -9.25
C SER A 99 25.70 3.28 -9.64
N ASP A 100 24.95 4.25 -10.18
CA ASP A 100 25.45 5.60 -10.49
C ASP A 100 26.02 6.28 -9.24
N ALA A 101 25.47 5.96 -8.07
CA ALA A 101 25.96 6.36 -6.75
C ALA A 101 27.40 5.97 -6.46
N GLN A 102 27.76 4.73 -6.82
CA GLN A 102 28.97 4.06 -6.38
C GLN A 102 30.15 4.36 -7.32
N ARG A 103 29.87 4.75 -8.57
CA ARG A 103 30.88 5.04 -9.60
C ARG A 103 31.50 6.44 -9.52
N GLU A 104 30.95 7.35 -8.71
CA GLU A 104 31.42 8.75 -8.61
C GLU A 104 32.15 9.09 -7.28
N PRO A 105 33.36 8.55 -6.98
CA PRO A 105 34.16 9.08 -5.86
C PRO A 105 35.04 10.30 -6.20
N ASN A 106 35.37 10.56 -7.47
CA ASN A 106 36.57 11.34 -7.82
C ASN A 106 36.42 12.54 -8.78
N ALA A 107 35.21 12.99 -9.15
CA ALA A 107 35.06 14.17 -10.03
C ALA A 107 34.46 15.38 -9.27
N ALA A 108 35.31 16.35 -8.94
CA ALA A 108 34.99 17.51 -8.09
C ALA A 108 34.02 18.56 -8.67
N ALA A 109 33.28 18.28 -9.74
CA ALA A 109 32.37 19.23 -10.38
C ALA A 109 30.93 18.72 -10.58
N SER A 110 30.67 17.41 -10.46
CA SER A 110 29.33 16.79 -10.62
C SER A 110 28.68 16.40 -9.28
N GLN A 111 29.33 16.74 -8.17
CA GLN A 111 29.08 16.26 -6.80
C GLN A 111 27.66 16.50 -6.25
N SER A 112 26.83 17.34 -6.89
CA SER A 112 25.55 17.78 -6.31
C SER A 112 24.36 16.85 -6.55
N ALA A 113 24.25 16.14 -7.68
CA ALA A 113 22.99 15.49 -8.07
C ALA A 113 22.96 13.96 -7.83
N ALA A 114 24.05 13.25 -8.15
CA ALA A 114 24.14 11.80 -7.94
C ALA A 114 24.29 11.44 -6.45
N SER A 115 25.10 12.20 -5.71
CA SER A 115 25.25 12.06 -4.24
C SER A 115 23.92 12.34 -3.51
N SER A 116 23.15 13.31 -4.00
CA SER A 116 21.86 13.65 -3.37
C SER A 116 20.79 12.60 -3.68
N ALA A 117 20.76 12.02 -4.88
CA ALA A 117 19.80 10.96 -5.24
C ALA A 117 19.89 9.76 -4.28
N VAL A 118 21.11 9.35 -3.96
CA VAL A 118 21.38 8.21 -3.08
C VAL A 118 21.04 8.49 -1.63
N SER A 119 21.30 9.72 -1.18
CA SER A 119 20.86 10.15 0.15
C SER A 119 19.34 10.10 0.30
N VAL A 120 18.59 10.46 -0.76
CA VAL A 120 17.12 10.38 -0.76
C VAL A 120 16.66 8.93 -0.77
N LEU A 121 17.26 8.07 -1.59
CA LEU A 121 16.95 6.64 -1.56
C LEU A 121 17.22 6.07 -0.16
N ARG A 122 18.33 6.40 0.50
CA ARG A 122 18.60 5.98 1.89
C ARG A 122 17.51 6.37 2.90
N SER A 123 16.77 7.43 2.62
CA SER A 123 15.67 7.91 3.46
C SER A 123 14.29 7.36 3.09
N VAL A 124 14.17 6.39 2.18
CA VAL A 124 12.86 5.82 1.82
C VAL A 124 12.23 5.21 3.08
N GLY A 125 11.11 5.78 3.52
CA GLY A 125 10.31 5.28 4.63
C GLY A 125 8.88 4.92 4.21
N GLY A 126 8.58 5.01 2.91
CA GLY A 126 7.27 4.62 2.38
C GLY A 126 7.33 4.20 0.91
N ILE A 127 6.45 3.27 0.54
CA ILE A 127 6.19 2.87 -0.83
C ILE A 127 4.69 3.06 -1.11
N GLU A 128 4.41 3.69 -2.24
CA GLU A 128 3.08 3.85 -2.82
C GLU A 128 3.10 3.26 -4.24
N MET A 129 2.37 2.17 -4.46
CA MET A 129 2.20 1.53 -5.78
C MET A 129 0.72 1.41 -6.10
N ARG A 130 0.16 2.45 -6.74
CA ARG A 130 -1.26 2.56 -7.04
C ARG A 130 -1.55 2.34 -8.51
N HIS A 131 -2.71 1.80 -8.83
CA HIS A 131 -3.15 1.58 -10.22
C HIS A 131 -2.18 0.77 -11.09
N CYS A 132 -1.39 -0.10 -10.48
CA CYS A 132 -0.40 -0.93 -11.19
C CYS A 132 -0.98 -2.29 -11.61
N ARG A 133 -2.25 -2.58 -11.27
CA ARG A 133 -2.91 -3.87 -11.47
C ARG A 133 -2.13 -5.02 -10.80
N LEU A 134 -1.56 -4.76 -9.63
CA LEU A 134 -0.90 -5.80 -8.85
C LEU A 134 -1.93 -6.86 -8.43
N GLN A 135 -1.50 -8.11 -8.42
CA GLN A 135 -2.30 -9.28 -8.03
C GLN A 135 -1.50 -10.05 -6.98
N ALA A 136 -2.13 -11.03 -6.33
CA ALA A 136 -1.50 -11.89 -5.32
C ALA A 136 -0.10 -12.38 -5.73
N ARG A 137 0.04 -12.95 -6.95
CA ARG A 137 1.30 -13.47 -7.51
C ARG A 137 2.46 -12.46 -7.60
N HIS A 138 2.15 -11.17 -7.54
CA HIS A 138 3.14 -10.10 -7.65
C HIS A 138 3.70 -9.67 -6.28
N LEU A 139 3.17 -10.20 -5.17
CA LEU A 139 3.57 -9.77 -3.83
C LEU A 139 4.81 -10.51 -3.31
N CYS A 140 4.84 -11.83 -3.49
CA CYS A 140 5.90 -12.72 -3.06
C CYS A 140 6.14 -13.77 -4.14
N THR A 141 7.37 -14.24 -4.31
CA THR A 141 7.68 -15.42 -5.12
C THR A 141 7.42 -16.67 -4.29
N ASP A 142 6.58 -17.59 -4.78
CA ASP A 142 6.45 -18.91 -4.16
C ASP A 142 7.75 -19.70 -4.41
N ASP A 143 8.18 -20.49 -3.43
CA ASP A 143 9.36 -21.37 -3.47
C ASP A 143 9.26 -22.50 -4.53
N ARG A 144 8.24 -22.46 -5.39
CA ARG A 144 8.05 -23.38 -6.53
C ARG A 144 8.46 -22.70 -7.83
N GLY A 145 9.76 -22.82 -8.12
CA GLY A 145 10.25 -23.01 -9.47
C GLY A 145 10.21 -21.80 -10.40
N ALA A 146 11.36 -21.14 -10.51
CA ALA A 146 11.92 -20.68 -11.79
C ALA A 146 10.99 -19.91 -12.74
N THR A 147 10.34 -18.85 -12.25
CA THR A 147 10.04 -17.71 -13.12
C THR A 147 10.86 -16.54 -12.61
N GLY A 148 11.76 -16.00 -13.43
CA GLY A 148 12.62 -14.85 -13.08
C GLY A 148 11.83 -13.54 -12.94
N ASN A 149 10.62 -13.59 -12.38
CA ASN A 149 9.70 -12.48 -12.29
C ASN A 149 9.93 -11.76 -10.96
N VAL A 150 10.12 -10.45 -11.05
CA VAL A 150 10.31 -9.56 -9.90
C VAL A 150 8.99 -9.42 -9.14
N SER A 151 9.01 -9.69 -7.84
CA SER A 151 7.91 -9.46 -6.91
C SER A 151 8.07 -8.14 -6.15
N LEU A 152 6.99 -7.70 -5.49
CA LEU A 152 7.03 -6.54 -4.61
C LEU A 152 7.99 -6.79 -3.42
N ALA A 153 8.06 -8.01 -2.90
CA ALA A 153 9.02 -8.37 -1.86
C ALA A 153 10.47 -8.13 -2.31
N ASP A 154 10.81 -8.39 -3.57
CA ASP A 154 12.14 -8.10 -4.15
C ASP A 154 12.45 -6.59 -4.25
N ILE A 155 11.44 -5.74 -4.13
CA ILE A 155 11.64 -4.28 -4.12
C ILE A 155 11.65 -3.77 -2.68
N VAL A 156 10.78 -4.30 -1.82
CA VAL A 156 10.57 -3.82 -0.46
C VAL A 156 11.62 -4.35 0.53
N VAL A 157 12.00 -5.63 0.41
CA VAL A 157 12.81 -6.36 1.40
C VAL A 157 14.26 -6.54 0.94
N PHE A 158 14.56 -6.26 -0.33
CA PHE A 158 15.84 -6.66 -0.91
C PHE A 158 17.03 -5.79 -0.47
N PRO A 159 18.13 -6.40 -0.01
CA PRO A 159 19.23 -5.71 0.69
C PRO A 159 20.18 -4.90 -0.21
N GLN A 160 20.05 -4.99 -1.54
CA GLN A 160 20.90 -4.24 -2.47
C GLN A 160 20.36 -2.86 -2.84
N LEU A 161 19.09 -2.59 -2.52
CA LEU A 161 18.54 -1.27 -2.69
C LEU A 161 19.03 -0.43 -1.51
N LEU A 162 19.74 0.66 -1.80
CA LEU A 162 20.52 1.48 -0.83
C LEU A 162 19.76 1.95 0.43
N TRP A 163 18.43 1.85 0.41
CA TRP A 163 17.56 2.21 1.50
C TRP A 163 17.58 1.12 2.57
N ASN A 164 17.78 1.54 3.82
CA ASN A 164 18.20 0.72 4.96
C ASN A 164 19.70 0.32 5.02
N SER A 165 20.58 0.87 4.16
CA SER A 165 22.03 0.71 4.30
C SER A 165 22.58 1.69 5.36
N THR A 166 22.44 1.35 6.64
CA THR A 166 23.35 1.90 7.66
C THR A 166 24.72 1.26 7.44
N ALA A 167 25.78 2.06 7.39
CA ALA A 167 27.15 1.60 7.10
C ALA A 167 27.75 0.63 8.15
N GLU A 168 26.96 0.15 9.11
CA GLU A 168 27.39 -0.82 10.12
C GLU A 168 26.80 -2.20 9.82
N ALA A 169 27.71 -3.17 9.82
CA ALA A 169 27.50 -4.56 9.48
C ALA A 169 26.36 -5.22 10.27
N VAL A 170 25.64 -6.08 9.54
CA VAL A 170 24.47 -6.86 9.90
C VAL A 170 24.61 -7.67 11.20
N LEU A 171 23.55 -7.64 12.02
CA LEU A 171 23.03 -8.85 12.65
C LEU A 171 21.56 -9.03 12.22
N PRO A 172 21.13 -10.22 11.76
CA PRO A 172 19.74 -10.48 11.41
C PRO A 172 18.81 -10.50 12.64
N PRO A 173 17.51 -10.21 12.43
CA PRO A 173 16.93 -9.82 11.14
C PRO A 173 17.13 -8.33 10.91
N ALA A 174 17.74 -7.96 9.79
CA ALA A 174 17.75 -6.58 9.32
C ALA A 174 16.32 -6.24 8.88
N TYR A 175 15.51 -5.71 9.80
CA TYR A 175 14.15 -5.32 9.50
C TYR A 175 14.13 -4.05 8.64
N VAL A 176 13.26 -4.04 7.63
CA VAL A 176 13.06 -2.87 6.77
C VAL A 176 12.36 -1.79 7.59
N CYS A 177 12.94 -0.59 7.65
CA CYS A 177 12.35 0.57 8.32
C CYS A 177 11.34 1.28 7.41
N LEU A 178 10.41 0.52 6.82
CA LEU A 178 9.32 1.05 6.02
C LEU A 178 8.15 1.41 6.95
N ALA A 179 7.78 2.68 7.02
CA ALA A 179 6.63 3.14 7.81
C ALA A 179 5.30 3.05 7.03
N THR A 180 5.32 3.06 5.70
CA THR A 180 4.11 3.11 4.86
C THR A 180 4.16 2.15 3.69
N LEU A 181 3.11 1.35 3.55
CA LEU A 181 2.85 0.51 2.38
C LEU A 181 1.46 0.85 1.87
N ASP A 182 1.41 1.53 0.73
CA ASP A 182 0.19 1.91 0.03
C ASP A 182 0.12 1.13 -1.29
N LEU A 183 -0.84 0.20 -1.36
CA LEU A 183 -1.13 -0.62 -2.54
C LEU A 183 -2.56 -0.39 -3.02
N GLU A 184 -3.11 0.79 -2.79
CA GLU A 184 -4.48 1.09 -3.19
C GLU A 184 -4.70 0.99 -4.71
N CYS A 185 -5.94 0.69 -5.12
CA CYS A 185 -6.35 0.60 -6.51
C CYS A 185 -5.54 -0.44 -7.31
N ASN A 186 -5.42 -1.65 -6.77
CA ASN A 186 -4.86 -2.81 -7.47
C ASN A 186 -5.90 -3.95 -7.47
N GLU A 187 -5.48 -5.18 -7.79
CA GLU A 187 -6.33 -6.36 -7.99
C GLU A 187 -5.87 -7.50 -7.05
N LEU A 188 -5.54 -7.17 -5.80
CA LEU A 188 -4.93 -8.11 -4.87
C LEU A 188 -5.90 -9.24 -4.45
N GLY A 189 -7.15 -8.88 -4.15
CA GLY A 189 -8.16 -9.76 -3.56
C GLY A 189 -7.71 -10.37 -2.22
N ASP A 190 -8.50 -11.32 -1.72
CA ASP A 190 -8.19 -12.02 -0.47
C ASP A 190 -6.92 -12.88 -0.58
N ALA A 191 -6.61 -13.38 -1.77
CA ALA A 191 -5.36 -14.09 -2.03
C ALA A 191 -4.15 -13.18 -1.83
N GLY A 192 -4.21 -11.93 -2.28
CA GLY A 192 -3.14 -10.97 -2.08
C GLY A 192 -2.99 -10.56 -0.62
N LEU A 193 -4.09 -10.30 0.08
CA LEU A 193 -4.04 -10.02 1.51
C LEU A 193 -3.43 -11.17 2.32
N ARG A 194 -3.76 -12.42 1.96
CA ARG A 194 -3.13 -13.61 2.55
C ARG A 194 -1.62 -13.63 2.37
N LEU A 195 -1.13 -13.40 1.15
CA LEU A 195 0.32 -13.35 0.87
C LEU A 195 1.03 -12.16 1.53
N LEU A 196 0.36 -11.01 1.67
CA LEU A 196 0.88 -9.91 2.47
C LEU A 196 1.11 -10.36 3.92
N CYS A 197 0.10 -10.98 4.52
CA CYS A 197 0.13 -11.42 5.92
C CYS A 197 1.13 -12.56 6.17
N SER A 198 1.21 -13.56 5.29
CA SER A 198 2.09 -14.72 5.48
C SER A 198 3.54 -14.49 5.05
N GLY A 199 3.83 -13.46 4.25
CA GLY A 199 5.16 -13.22 3.68
C GLY A 199 5.69 -11.82 3.93
N LEU A 200 5.09 -10.82 3.30
CA LEU A 200 5.69 -9.48 3.25
C LEU A 200 5.65 -8.77 4.60
N LEU A 201 4.50 -8.75 5.28
CA LEU A 201 4.29 -7.99 6.52
C LEU A 201 5.17 -8.47 7.68
N ALA A 202 5.51 -9.76 7.74
CA ALA A 202 6.41 -10.32 8.75
C ALA A 202 7.81 -9.66 8.75
N ASN A 203 8.23 -9.13 7.60
CA ASN A 203 9.52 -8.45 7.43
C ASN A 203 9.45 -6.93 7.70
N LEU A 204 8.25 -6.37 7.85
CA LEU A 204 8.01 -4.92 7.96
C LEU A 204 7.69 -4.50 9.40
N ARG A 205 8.54 -4.84 10.37
CA ARG A 205 8.33 -4.49 11.79
C ARG A 205 8.16 -2.99 12.06
N GLY A 206 8.68 -2.14 11.16
CA GLY A 206 8.54 -0.68 11.22
C GLY A 206 7.24 -0.12 10.65
N LEU A 207 6.39 -0.96 10.04
CA LEU A 207 5.20 -0.51 9.32
C LEU A 207 4.17 0.11 10.26
N ARG A 208 3.75 1.33 9.91
CA ARG A 208 2.73 2.10 10.63
C ARG A 208 1.44 2.25 9.83
N ARG A 209 1.52 2.22 8.49
CA ARG A 209 0.36 2.41 7.61
C ARG A 209 0.31 1.33 6.54
N LEU A 210 -0.79 0.59 6.52
CA LEU A 210 -1.15 -0.37 5.49
C LEU A 210 -2.43 0.10 4.80
N LEU A 211 -2.31 0.54 3.54
CA LEU A 211 -3.43 1.07 2.75
C LEU A 211 -3.70 0.15 1.56
N LEU A 212 -4.90 -0.44 1.52
CA LEU A 212 -5.33 -1.46 0.58
C LEU A 212 -6.70 -1.12 -0.03
N ALA A 213 -7.08 0.15 -0.07
CA ALA A 213 -8.33 0.58 -0.67
C ALA A 213 -8.48 0.10 -2.12
N SER A 214 -9.70 -0.25 -2.55
CA SER A 214 -9.98 -0.69 -3.93
C SER A 214 -9.08 -1.85 -4.40
N ASN A 215 -9.14 -2.98 -3.69
CA ASN A 215 -8.38 -4.20 -4.00
C ASN A 215 -9.25 -5.46 -4.10
N ASN A 216 -10.57 -5.33 -4.11
CA ASN A 216 -11.51 -6.45 -4.11
C ASN A 216 -11.32 -7.41 -2.92
N ILE A 217 -10.92 -6.88 -1.77
CA ILE A 217 -10.80 -7.63 -0.51
C ILE A 217 -12.21 -7.83 0.07
N THR A 218 -12.54 -9.05 0.47
CA THR A 218 -13.85 -9.41 1.00
C THR A 218 -13.83 -9.59 2.52
N SER A 219 -14.97 -9.96 3.10
CA SER A 219 -15.04 -10.40 4.50
C SER A 219 -14.06 -11.55 4.80
N ALA A 220 -13.83 -12.47 3.87
CA ALA A 220 -12.88 -13.57 4.05
C ALA A 220 -11.43 -13.07 4.23
N GLY A 221 -11.05 -12.02 3.51
CA GLY A 221 -9.76 -11.35 3.69
C GLY A 221 -9.62 -10.70 5.07
N LEU A 222 -10.68 -10.03 5.57
CA LEU A 222 -10.68 -9.46 6.92
C LEU A 222 -10.56 -10.55 8.00
N LEU A 223 -11.27 -11.66 7.86
CA LEU A 223 -11.17 -12.82 8.76
C LEU A 223 -9.73 -13.33 8.82
N PHE A 224 -9.07 -13.46 7.66
CA PHE A 224 -7.66 -13.88 7.62
C PHE A 224 -6.72 -12.88 8.27
N LEU A 225 -6.97 -11.57 8.08
CA LEU A 225 -6.18 -10.53 8.73
C LEU A 225 -6.30 -10.60 10.26
N ALA A 226 -7.50 -10.88 10.78
CA ALA A 226 -7.73 -11.08 12.20
C ALA A 226 -7.07 -12.36 12.73
N ASP A 227 -7.13 -13.46 11.98
CA ASP A 227 -6.44 -14.72 12.34
C ASP A 227 -4.92 -14.54 12.39
N THR A 228 -4.35 -13.78 11.46
CA THR A 228 -2.93 -13.39 11.46
C THR A 228 -2.56 -12.63 12.72
N ALA A 229 -3.46 -11.79 13.25
CA ALA A 229 -3.22 -11.06 14.51
C ALA A 229 -3.12 -11.99 15.74
N GLN A 230 -3.71 -13.19 15.69
CA GLN A 230 -3.64 -14.17 16.78
C GLN A 230 -2.53 -15.23 16.60
N SER A 231 -1.93 -15.32 15.41
CA SER A 231 -0.99 -16.39 15.07
C SER A 231 0.30 -16.31 15.88
N GLN A 232 0.65 -17.40 16.57
CA GLN A 232 1.96 -17.58 17.21
C GLN A 232 3.00 -18.23 16.27
N ASN A 233 2.62 -18.53 15.02
CA ASN A 233 3.42 -19.31 14.09
C ASN A 233 4.33 -18.44 13.19
N GLY A 234 4.79 -17.29 13.68
CA GLY A 234 5.71 -16.40 12.97
C GLY A 234 5.10 -15.52 11.87
N CYS A 235 3.82 -15.69 11.54
CA CYS A 235 3.06 -14.75 10.72
C CYS A 235 2.39 -13.72 11.64
N GLU A 236 3.13 -12.67 12.03
CA GLU A 236 2.63 -11.61 12.90
C GLU A 236 2.34 -10.34 12.09
N LEU A 237 1.29 -9.62 12.46
CA LEU A 237 1.09 -8.26 11.97
C LEU A 237 2.23 -7.35 12.47
N PRO A 238 2.58 -6.28 11.72
CA PRO A 238 3.57 -5.33 12.17
C PRO A 238 3.19 -4.74 13.54
N PRO A 239 4.05 -4.84 14.57
CA PRO A 239 3.70 -4.47 15.95
C PRO A 239 3.52 -2.97 16.16
N ARG A 240 3.84 -2.15 15.15
CA ARG A 240 3.70 -0.69 15.16
C ARG A 240 2.59 -0.20 14.23
N LEU A 241 1.72 -1.08 13.75
CA LEU A 241 0.68 -0.72 12.79
C LEU A 241 -0.33 0.23 13.44
N GLU A 242 -0.50 1.41 12.85
CA GLU A 242 -1.36 2.48 13.36
C GLU A 242 -2.55 2.77 12.44
N THR A 243 -2.43 2.47 11.15
CA THR A 243 -3.48 2.74 10.16
C THR A 243 -3.73 1.52 9.30
N ILE A 244 -4.99 1.09 9.26
CA ILE A 244 -5.49 0.08 8.32
C ILE A 244 -6.50 0.76 7.40
N GLY A 245 -6.22 0.70 6.10
CA GLY A 245 -7.12 1.22 5.07
C GLY A 245 -7.69 0.12 4.20
N LEU A 246 -9.01 -0.10 4.28
CA LEU A 246 -9.77 -1.06 3.48
C LEU A 246 -10.92 -0.39 2.73
N THR A 247 -10.86 0.94 2.54
CA THR A 247 -11.89 1.70 1.84
C THR A 247 -12.20 1.14 0.46
N ASN A 248 -13.47 1.16 0.03
CA ASN A 248 -13.89 0.67 -1.28
C ASN A 248 -13.44 -0.78 -1.52
N ASN A 249 -13.63 -1.64 -0.51
CA ASN A 249 -13.52 -3.09 -0.60
C ASN A 249 -14.81 -3.70 -0.04
N PRO A 250 -15.36 -4.76 -0.62
CA PRO A 250 -16.59 -5.41 -0.14
C PRO A 250 -16.33 -6.25 1.13
N VAL A 251 -15.85 -5.62 2.20
CA VAL A 251 -15.48 -6.31 3.44
C VAL A 251 -16.67 -6.66 4.32
N GLY A 252 -17.81 -5.98 4.18
CA GLY A 252 -19.05 -6.36 4.87
C GLY A 252 -19.64 -7.66 4.32
N THR A 253 -20.27 -8.45 5.17
CA THR A 253 -20.78 -9.80 4.83
C THR A 253 -21.82 -9.78 3.70
N HIS A 254 -22.55 -8.67 3.55
CA HIS A 254 -23.58 -8.50 2.51
C HIS A 254 -23.07 -7.86 1.23
N ALA A 255 -21.81 -7.42 1.19
CA ALA A 255 -21.23 -6.72 0.05
C ALA A 255 -20.85 -7.67 -1.10
N CYS A 256 -20.56 -8.94 -0.79
CA CYS A 256 -20.24 -9.97 -1.77
C CYS A 256 -21.52 -10.70 -2.19
N GLY A 257 -22.08 -10.33 -3.34
CA GLY A 257 -23.15 -11.08 -3.98
C GLY A 257 -22.69 -12.49 -4.42
N GLY A 258 -22.76 -13.46 -3.51
CA GLY A 258 -22.93 -14.87 -3.85
C GLY A 258 -21.70 -15.74 -4.11
N ILE A 259 -20.46 -15.34 -3.76
CA ILE A 259 -19.28 -16.20 -4.02
C ILE A 259 -18.72 -16.90 -2.76
N ASP A 260 -18.87 -16.33 -1.56
CA ASP A 260 -18.48 -16.99 -0.30
C ASP A 260 -19.53 -16.71 0.81
N ALA A 261 -20.66 -17.40 0.74
CA ALA A 261 -21.84 -17.23 1.61
C ALA A 261 -21.69 -17.82 3.03
N HIS A 262 -20.48 -17.79 3.61
CA HIS A 262 -20.17 -18.53 4.84
C HIS A 262 -19.66 -17.69 6.01
N SER A 263 -19.37 -16.40 5.84
CA SER A 263 -19.06 -15.52 6.96
C SER A 263 -20.36 -14.97 7.56
N SER A 264 -20.71 -15.42 8.77
CA SER A 264 -21.77 -14.78 9.53
C SER A 264 -21.34 -13.38 9.97
N GLU A 265 -22.30 -12.46 10.14
CA GLU A 265 -22.01 -11.15 10.72
C GLU A 265 -21.32 -11.26 12.08
N ASP A 266 -21.68 -12.28 12.89
CA ASP A 266 -21.04 -12.53 14.18
C ASP A 266 -19.55 -12.88 14.03
N ALA A 267 -19.20 -13.77 13.09
CA ALA A 267 -17.82 -14.12 12.82
C ALA A 267 -17.02 -12.91 12.32
N TRP A 268 -17.64 -12.06 11.51
CA TRP A 268 -17.05 -10.80 11.07
C TRP A 268 -16.80 -9.83 12.24
N CYS A 269 -17.78 -9.68 13.13
CA CYS A 269 -17.69 -8.85 14.31
C CYS A 269 -16.58 -9.33 15.26
N ASP A 270 -16.48 -10.63 15.48
CA ASP A 270 -15.44 -11.25 16.31
C ASP A 270 -14.04 -11.10 15.69
N ALA A 271 -13.94 -11.21 14.36
CA ALA A 271 -12.71 -10.95 13.63
C ALA A 271 -12.27 -9.48 13.77
N PHE A 272 -13.17 -8.52 13.57
CA PHE A 272 -12.83 -7.11 13.76
C PHE A 272 -12.45 -6.82 15.22
N ARG A 273 -13.18 -7.37 16.20
CA ARG A 273 -12.86 -7.23 17.62
C ARG A 273 -11.48 -7.77 17.96
N THR A 274 -11.14 -8.94 17.43
CA THR A 274 -9.80 -9.53 17.54
C THR A 274 -8.72 -8.59 17.02
N LEU A 275 -8.90 -8.11 15.79
CA LEU A 275 -7.93 -7.22 15.14
C LEU A 275 -7.75 -5.91 15.90
N ALA A 276 -8.86 -5.27 16.29
CA ALA A 276 -8.85 -4.03 17.05
C ALA A 276 -8.22 -4.21 18.43
N SER A 277 -8.50 -5.32 19.12
CA SER A 277 -7.90 -5.62 20.43
C SER A 277 -6.40 -5.82 20.33
N HIS A 278 -5.94 -6.58 19.32
CA HIS A 278 -4.52 -6.80 19.08
C HIS A 278 -3.78 -5.49 18.77
N LEU A 279 -4.38 -4.62 17.96
CA LEU A 279 -3.79 -3.35 17.56
C LEU A 279 -4.09 -2.19 18.52
N SER A 280 -4.89 -2.40 19.58
CA SER A 280 -5.34 -1.35 20.48
C SER A 280 -4.23 -0.43 21.04
N PRO A 281 -2.99 -0.89 21.30
CA PRO A 281 -1.92 0.00 21.79
C PRO A 281 -1.40 0.98 20.74
N THR A 282 -1.57 0.70 19.44
CA THR A 282 -0.98 1.47 18.35
C THR A 282 -1.99 2.00 17.34
N LEU A 283 -3.20 1.44 17.29
CA LEU A 283 -4.22 1.75 16.30
C LEU A 283 -4.69 3.20 16.45
N ARG A 284 -4.48 3.98 15.39
CA ARG A 284 -4.88 5.38 15.29
C ARG A 284 -6.04 5.56 14.32
N ARG A 285 -6.01 4.86 13.18
CA ARG A 285 -6.97 5.11 12.09
C ARG A 285 -7.44 3.84 11.42
N VAL A 286 -8.74 3.79 11.17
CA VAL A 286 -9.38 2.69 10.44
C VAL A 286 -10.21 3.30 9.31
N HIS A 287 -9.90 2.94 8.06
CA HIS A 287 -10.62 3.47 6.90
C HIS A 287 -11.50 2.38 6.29
N LEU A 288 -12.80 2.47 6.52
CA LEU A 288 -13.85 1.55 6.06
C LEU A 288 -14.95 2.34 5.32
N ASN A 289 -14.57 3.39 4.60
CA ASN A 289 -15.51 4.07 3.71
C ASN A 289 -15.90 3.13 2.57
N HIS A 290 -17.17 3.11 2.19
CA HIS A 290 -17.67 2.26 1.10
C HIS A 290 -17.22 0.79 1.24
N ALA A 291 -17.32 0.27 2.47
CA ALA A 291 -16.90 -1.07 2.84
C ALA A 291 -18.04 -2.12 2.69
N GLY A 292 -19.25 -1.65 2.36
CA GLY A 292 -20.44 -2.48 2.24
C GLY A 292 -20.91 -3.06 3.58
N LEU A 293 -20.65 -2.35 4.68
CA LEU A 293 -21.03 -2.78 6.02
C LEU A 293 -22.54 -2.61 6.28
N SER A 294 -23.15 -3.59 6.94
CA SER A 294 -24.52 -3.51 7.46
C SER A 294 -24.61 -2.63 8.71
N THR A 295 -25.83 -2.27 9.13
CA THR A 295 -26.09 -1.57 10.39
C THR A 295 -25.44 -2.27 11.59
N HIS A 296 -25.50 -3.60 11.64
CA HIS A 296 -24.96 -4.38 12.75
C HIS A 296 -23.43 -4.41 12.76
N GLU A 297 -22.80 -4.55 11.59
CA GLU A 297 -21.35 -4.50 11.44
C GLU A 297 -20.79 -3.11 11.80
N VAL A 298 -21.45 -2.03 11.36
CA VAL A 298 -21.08 -0.65 11.72
C VAL A 298 -21.22 -0.42 13.22
N PHE A 299 -22.32 -0.88 13.83
CA PHE A 299 -22.48 -0.84 15.29
C PHE A 299 -21.34 -1.57 16.00
N SER A 300 -21.00 -2.78 15.56
CA SER A 300 -19.95 -3.61 16.15
C SER A 300 -18.56 -2.96 16.06
N VAL A 301 -18.22 -2.35 14.92
CA VAL A 301 -16.99 -1.57 14.74
C VAL A 301 -16.92 -0.44 15.76
N LEU A 302 -17.98 0.37 15.86
CA LEU A 302 -18.01 1.51 16.77
C LEU A 302 -17.97 1.10 18.24
N HIS A 303 -18.73 0.07 18.61
CA HIS A 303 -18.75 -0.46 19.97
C HIS A 303 -17.38 -0.98 20.38
N THR A 304 -16.75 -1.80 19.53
CA THR A 304 -15.41 -2.33 19.76
C THR A 304 -14.38 -1.22 19.95
N LEU A 305 -14.37 -0.22 19.05
CA LEU A 305 -13.41 0.88 19.14
C LEU A 305 -13.66 1.75 20.38
N LEU A 306 -14.93 2.00 20.73
CA LEU A 306 -15.29 2.71 21.96
C LEU A 306 -14.74 2.00 23.20
N GLU A 307 -14.88 0.67 23.29
CA GLU A 307 -14.33 -0.15 24.36
C GLU A 307 -12.80 -0.09 24.39
N CYS A 308 -12.13 -0.18 23.24
CA CYS A 308 -10.66 -0.07 23.15
C CYS A 308 -10.16 1.29 23.68
N VAL A 309 -10.84 2.39 23.36
CA VAL A 309 -10.48 3.73 23.85
C VAL A 309 -10.78 3.86 25.34
N ALA A 310 -11.90 3.32 25.82
CA ALA A 310 -12.31 3.39 27.22
C ALA A 310 -11.39 2.61 28.16
N GLN A 311 -10.81 1.49 27.72
CA GLN A 311 -9.90 0.67 28.54
C GLN A 311 -8.55 1.34 28.79
N HIS A 312 -8.10 2.24 27.91
CA HIS A 312 -6.77 2.84 27.98
C HIS A 312 -6.78 4.36 27.71
N PRO A 313 -7.51 5.18 28.48
CA PRO A 313 -7.76 6.59 28.14
C PRO A 313 -6.48 7.45 28.07
N GLU A 314 -5.41 7.09 28.78
CA GLU A 314 -4.12 7.80 28.73
C GLU A 314 -3.13 7.27 27.69
N GLN A 315 -3.36 6.07 27.14
CA GLN A 315 -2.45 5.40 26.19
C GLN A 315 -3.06 5.24 24.80
N CYS A 316 -4.39 5.26 24.68
CA CYS A 316 -5.10 5.08 23.42
C CYS A 316 -5.00 6.37 22.60
N VAL A 317 -4.26 6.31 21.50
CA VAL A 317 -4.05 7.45 20.58
C VAL A 317 -4.99 7.38 19.38
N PHE A 318 -6.18 6.81 19.57
CA PHE A 318 -7.14 6.62 18.48
C PHE A 318 -7.55 7.98 17.91
N ASP A 319 -7.31 8.19 16.62
CA ASP A 319 -7.62 9.43 15.93
C ASP A 319 -9.03 9.37 15.34
N THR A 320 -9.29 8.44 14.41
CA THR A 320 -10.54 8.44 13.64
C THR A 320 -10.85 7.10 12.96
N VAL A 321 -12.11 6.69 12.96
CA VAL A 321 -12.69 5.70 12.05
C VAL A 321 -13.49 6.37 10.94
N TYR A 322 -13.26 5.98 9.69
CA TYR A 322 -13.99 6.49 8.52
C TYR A 322 -14.98 5.43 8.03
N LEU A 323 -16.27 5.75 8.05
CA LEU A 323 -17.40 4.84 7.75
C LEU A 323 -18.39 5.43 6.74
N ARG A 324 -18.01 6.46 5.99
CA ARG A 324 -18.86 7.11 4.99
C ARG A 324 -19.20 6.14 3.86
N GLU A 325 -20.32 6.37 3.19
CA GLU A 325 -20.72 5.60 1.98
C GLU A 325 -20.97 4.10 2.22
N ASN A 326 -21.24 3.68 3.46
CA ASN A 326 -21.76 2.34 3.78
C ASN A 326 -23.29 2.35 3.63
N GLN A 327 -23.77 2.17 2.39
CA GLN A 327 -25.18 2.33 2.02
C GLN A 327 -26.15 1.32 2.69
N LEU A 328 -25.63 0.20 3.18
CA LEU A 328 -26.42 -0.82 3.90
C LEU A 328 -26.60 -0.49 5.38
N ALA A 329 -25.92 0.53 5.90
CA ALA A 329 -25.99 0.92 7.30
C ALA A 329 -26.98 2.07 7.52
N ASP A 330 -27.95 1.86 8.40
CA ASP A 330 -28.80 2.91 8.92
C ASP A 330 -28.10 3.62 10.09
N LYS A 331 -27.61 4.83 9.84
CA LYS A 331 -26.92 5.66 10.85
C LYS A 331 -27.77 5.95 12.08
N ALA A 332 -29.08 6.16 11.93
CA ALA A 332 -29.95 6.47 13.07
C ALA A 332 -30.09 5.23 13.97
N GLU A 333 -30.24 4.06 13.37
CA GLU A 333 -30.32 2.79 14.08
C GLU A 333 -29.00 2.43 14.78
N VAL A 334 -27.85 2.64 14.12
CA VAL A 334 -26.53 2.47 14.75
C VAL A 334 -26.40 3.31 16.02
N LEU A 335 -26.76 4.59 15.96
CA LEU A 335 -26.69 5.48 17.12
C LEU A 335 -27.69 5.09 18.22
N ARG A 336 -28.89 4.62 17.85
CA ARG A 336 -29.88 4.10 18.80
C ARG A 336 -29.35 2.87 19.55
N LEU A 337 -28.73 1.93 18.82
CA LEU A 337 -28.13 0.73 19.40
C LEU A 337 -26.95 1.09 20.32
N LEU A 338 -26.04 1.98 19.90
CA LEU A 338 -24.94 2.44 20.74
C LEU A 338 -25.43 3.08 22.05
N ARG A 339 -26.41 3.99 21.97
CA ARG A 339 -27.00 4.62 23.17
C ARG A 339 -27.70 3.62 24.09
N SER A 340 -28.24 2.53 23.55
CA SER A 340 -28.87 1.48 24.36
C SER A 340 -27.87 0.61 25.15
N LYS A 341 -26.60 0.63 24.75
CA LYS A 341 -25.51 -0.17 25.34
C LYS A 341 -24.51 0.66 26.15
N ALA A 342 -24.43 1.97 25.91
CA ALA A 342 -23.51 2.85 26.60
C ALA A 342 -23.97 3.18 28.03
N GLU A 343 -23.10 2.97 29.00
CA GLU A 343 -23.32 3.39 30.40
C GLU A 343 -23.15 4.90 30.57
N ASP A 344 -22.20 5.50 29.83
CA ASP A 344 -21.94 6.95 29.82
C ASP A 344 -22.26 7.55 28.43
N LEU A 345 -23.40 8.24 28.36
CA LEU A 345 -23.86 8.90 27.14
C LEU A 345 -23.01 10.12 26.75
N ALA A 346 -22.43 10.83 27.71
CA ALA A 346 -21.60 12.00 27.43
C ALA A 346 -20.25 11.57 26.83
N TRP A 347 -19.69 10.48 27.34
CA TRP A 347 -18.51 9.85 26.76
C TRP A 347 -18.78 9.35 25.33
N LEU A 348 -19.89 8.62 25.12
CA LEU A 348 -20.29 8.15 23.79
C LEU A 348 -20.42 9.32 22.79
N ASP A 349 -21.10 10.39 23.17
CA ASP A 349 -21.30 11.55 22.29
C ASP A 349 -19.97 12.24 21.95
N THR A 350 -19.06 12.33 22.92
CA THR A 350 -17.69 12.83 22.69
C THR A 350 -16.91 11.94 21.72
N PHE A 351 -17.01 10.61 21.90
CA PHE A 351 -16.34 9.65 21.03
C PHE A 351 -16.85 9.75 19.60
N VAL A 352 -18.17 9.76 19.40
CA VAL A 352 -18.79 9.89 18.07
C VAL A 352 -18.38 11.21 17.41
N GLN A 353 -18.43 12.33 18.14
CA GLN A 353 -18.07 13.63 17.59
C GLN A 353 -16.60 13.74 17.20
N ARG A 354 -15.69 13.15 18.00
CA ARG A 354 -14.24 13.32 17.84
C ARG A 354 -13.62 12.28 16.92
N HIS A 355 -14.11 11.05 16.95
CA HIS A 355 -13.43 9.90 16.37
C HIS A 355 -14.21 9.22 15.24
N VAL A 356 -15.48 9.57 15.00
CA VAL A 356 -16.29 8.90 13.99
C VAL A 356 -16.57 9.83 12.82
N SER A 357 -16.08 9.46 11.64
CA SER A 357 -16.44 10.08 10.38
C SER A 357 -17.45 9.20 9.65
N MET A 358 -18.74 9.38 9.95
CA MET A 358 -19.85 8.62 9.37
C MET A 358 -20.85 9.48 8.62
#